data_AF-A0A537LHR1-F1
#
_entry.id   AF-A0A537LHR1-F1
#
_cell.length_a   1.000
_cell.length_b   1.000
_cell.length_c   1.000
_cell.angle_alpha   90.00
_cell.angle_beta   90.00
_cell.angle_gamma   90.00
#
_symmetry.space_group_name_H-M   'P 1'
#
loop_
_entity.id
_entity.type
_entity.pdbx_description
1 polymer ?
#
loop_
_entity_poly.entity_id
_entity_poly.type
_entity_poly.pdbx_seq_one_letter_code
_entity_poly.pdbx_strand_id
1 'polypeptide(L)'
;YVVPITTLSLALSVVGVVFGYLFVLPLSTRWLLAQAGSVMSVQITALSYVSYATVFLAVIAFTFQTPLVVLALIGLGIVSRAQLRSQWRTVYMTITVLAAVITPDWSPITMLLVAAA
;
A
#
# COMPACT_ATOMS: atom_id res chain seq x y z
N TYR A 1 17.26 16.53 15.38
CA TYR A 1 16.97 15.15 14.92
C TYR A 1 15.68 15.01 14.09
N VAL A 2 14.74 15.96 14.11
CA VAL A 2 13.45 15.85 13.38
C VAL A 2 13.58 16.08 11.87
N VAL A 3 14.40 17.05 11.45
CA VAL A 3 14.60 17.43 10.02
C VAL A 3 14.99 16.25 9.09
N PRO A 4 15.94 15.36 9.44
CA PRO A 4 16.29 14.23 8.54
C PRO A 4 15.16 13.20 8.43
N ILE A 5 14.38 12.96 9.49
CA ILE A 5 13.27 12.01 9.49
C ILE A 5 12.12 12.53 8.61
N THR A 6 11.81 13.83 8.69
CA THR A 6 10.76 14.44 7.87
C THR A 6 11.12 14.43 6.39
N THR A 7 12.39 14.69 6.04
CA THR A 7 12.86 14.62 4.65
C THR A 7 12.80 13.19 4.12
N LEU A 8 13.20 12.20 4.91
CA LEU A 8 13.11 10.79 4.54
C LEU A 8 11.65 10.34 4.36
N SER A 9 10.74 10.76 5.24
CA SER A 9 9.31 10.48 5.13
C SER A 9 8.69 11.05 3.87
N LEU A 10 9.04 12.29 3.52
CA LEU A 10 8.58 12.92 2.29
C LEU A 10 9.13 12.18 1.07
N ALA A 11 10.43 11.84 1.06
CA ALA A 11 11.05 11.09 -0.03
C ALA A 11 10.38 9.72 -0.23
N LEU A 12 10.16 8.97 0.86
CA LEU A 12 9.47 7.67 0.82
C LEU A 12 8.04 7.79 0.30
N SER A 13 7.31 8.82 0.73
CA SER A 13 5.93 9.06 0.28
C SER A 13 5.88 9.40 -1.21
N VAL A 14 6.81 10.22 -1.71
CA VAL A 14 6.90 10.54 -3.14
C VAL A 14 7.22 9.28 -3.96
N VAL A 15 8.19 8.48 -3.51
CA VAL A 15 8.52 7.20 -4.16
C VAL A 15 7.30 6.27 -4.18
N GLY A 16 6.58 6.18 -3.06
CA GLY A 16 5.35 5.39 -2.95
C GLY A 16 4.27 5.85 -3.93
N VAL A 17 4.01 7.15 -4.03
CA VAL A 17 3.02 7.68 -5.00
C VAL A 17 3.44 7.38 -6.44
N VAL A 18 4.72 7.58 -6.78
CA VAL A 18 5.24 7.29 -8.13
C VAL A 18 5.11 5.80 -8.45
N PHE A 19 5.48 4.92 -7.52
CA PHE A 19 5.32 3.48 -7.66
C PHE A 19 3.85 3.07 -7.80
N GLY A 20 2.98 3.63 -6.95
CA GLY A 20 1.54 3.41 -6.99
C GLY A 20 0.93 3.82 -8.32
N TYR A 21 1.34 4.96 -8.88
CA TYR A 21 0.81 5.49 -10.13
C TYR A 21 1.29 4.69 -11.35
N LEU A 22 2.58 4.33 -11.40
CA LEU A 22 3.18 3.69 -12.57
C LEU A 22 2.92 2.18 -12.62
N PHE A 23 2.84 1.49 -11.48
CA PHE A 23 2.79 0.03 -11.43
C PHE A 23 1.47 -0.49 -10.87
N VAL A 24 1.03 0.00 -9.71
CA VAL A 24 -0.10 -0.62 -8.99
C VAL A 24 -1.44 -0.18 -9.57
N LEU A 25 -1.61 1.11 -9.86
CA LEU A 25 -2.83 1.69 -10.44
C LEU A 25 -3.23 1.05 -11.79
N PRO A 26 -2.32 0.90 -12.80
CA PRO A 26 -2.70 0.26 -14.07
C PRO A 26 -3.02 -1.24 -13.90
N LEU A 27 -2.39 -1.91 -12.94
CA LEU A 27 -2.66 -3.32 -12.67
C LEU A 27 -4.04 -3.51 -12.03
N SER A 28 -4.36 -2.62 -11.09
CA SER A 28 -5.64 -2.60 -10.38
C SER A 28 -6.81 -2.22 -11.29
N THR A 29 -6.64 -1.22 -12.15
CA THR A 29 -7.70 -0.83 -13.11
C THR A 29 -7.97 -1.94 -14.12
N ARG A 30 -6.93 -2.63 -14.62
CA ARG A 30 -7.08 -3.81 -15.47
C ARG A 30 -7.78 -4.95 -14.75
N TRP A 31 -7.47 -5.18 -13.47
CA TRP A 31 -8.16 -6.17 -12.64
C TRP A 31 -9.64 -5.85 -12.51
N LEU A 32 -9.98 -4.63 -12.09
CA LEU A 32 -11.38 -4.19 -11.94
C LEU A 32 -12.18 -4.30 -13.24
N LEU A 33 -11.58 -3.93 -14.37
CA LEU A 33 -12.21 -4.06 -15.69
C LEU A 33 -12.43 -5.53 -16.08
N ALA A 34 -11.46 -6.41 -15.79
CA ALA A 34 -11.59 -7.84 -16.08
C ALA A 34 -12.70 -8.51 -15.27
N GLN A 35 -12.97 -8.03 -14.05
CA GLN A 35 -14.02 -8.57 -13.18
C GLN A 35 -15.45 -8.32 -13.71
N ALA A 36 -15.65 -7.31 -14.54
CA ALA A 36 -16.96 -7.04 -15.13
C ALA A 36 -17.37 -8.07 -16.21
N GLY A 37 -16.39 -8.76 -16.81
CA GLY A 37 -16.63 -9.80 -17.81
C GLY A 37 -17.49 -9.35 -19.00
N SER A 38 -18.23 -10.28 -19.59
CA SER A 38 -19.23 -10.02 -20.65
C SER A 38 -20.64 -9.75 -20.09
N VAL A 39 -20.80 -9.75 -18.76
CA VAL A 39 -22.11 -9.76 -18.08
C VAL A 39 -22.54 -8.34 -17.70
N MET A 40 -21.59 -7.40 -17.55
CA MET A 40 -21.87 -6.01 -17.20
C MET A 40 -21.19 -5.02 -18.15
N SER A 41 -21.92 -3.99 -18.56
CA SER A 41 -21.37 -2.83 -19.27
C SER A 41 -20.68 -1.91 -18.25
N VAL A 42 -19.34 -1.83 -18.29
CA VAL A 42 -18.60 -0.90 -17.43
C VAL A 42 -18.66 0.51 -18.01
N GLN A 43 -19.27 1.44 -17.27
CA GLN A 43 -19.29 2.86 -17.59
C GLN A 43 -18.35 3.60 -16.64
N ILE A 44 -17.12 3.88 -17.09
CA ILE A 44 -16.15 4.64 -16.29
C ILE A 44 -16.41 6.14 -16.48
N THR A 45 -16.77 6.83 -15.41
CA THR A 45 -16.80 8.30 -15.41
C THR A 45 -15.44 8.85 -15.02
N ALA A 46 -15.09 10.03 -15.54
CA ALA A 46 -13.85 10.71 -15.18
C ALA A 46 -13.76 10.95 -13.66
N LEU A 47 -14.87 11.37 -13.03
CA LEU A 47 -14.93 11.61 -11.59
C LEU A 47 -14.69 10.33 -10.79
N SER A 48 -15.36 9.22 -11.14
CA SER A 48 -15.18 7.94 -10.44
C SER A 48 -13.75 7.42 -10.57
N TYR A 49 -13.13 7.57 -11.74
CA TYR A 49 -11.74 7.17 -11.97
C TYR A 49 -10.76 7.99 -11.15
N VAL A 50 -10.91 9.32 -11.15
CA VAL A 50 -10.04 10.22 -10.38
C VAL A 50 -10.20 9.97 -8.88
N SER A 51 -11.43 9.88 -8.36
CA SER A 51 -11.66 9.58 -6.94
C SER A 51 -11.05 8.24 -6.53
N TYR A 52 -11.24 7.20 -7.34
CA TYR A 52 -10.61 5.91 -7.14
C TYR A 52 -9.08 6.02 -7.12
N ALA A 53 -8.48 6.64 -8.14
CA ALA A 53 -7.03 6.79 -8.24
C ALA A 53 -6.44 7.60 -7.08
N THR A 54 -7.12 8.69 -6.65
CA THR A 54 -6.68 9.50 -5.51
C THR A 54 -6.67 8.70 -4.21
N VAL A 55 -7.75 7.97 -3.90
CA VAL A 55 -7.80 7.12 -2.70
C VAL A 55 -6.74 6.03 -2.76
N PHE A 56 -6.59 5.40 -3.93
CA PHE A 56 -5.62 4.33 -4.13
C PHE A 56 -4.17 4.81 -3.93
N LEU A 57 -3.81 5.97 -4.51
CA LEU A 57 -2.47 6.55 -4.34
C LEU A 57 -2.23 7.02 -2.90
N ALA A 58 -3.25 7.55 -2.22
CA ALA A 58 -3.14 7.94 -0.81
C ALA A 58 -2.84 6.74 0.09
N VAL A 59 -3.52 5.61 -0.16
CA VAL A 59 -3.24 4.33 0.52
C VAL A 59 -1.80 3.90 0.32
N ILE A 60 -1.30 3.88 -0.93
CA ILE A 60 0.07 3.47 -1.21
C ILE A 60 1.09 4.39 -0.55
N ALA A 61 0.86 5.71 -0.59
CA ALA A 61 1.71 6.67 0.10
C ALA A 61 1.80 6.39 1.61
N PHE A 62 0.66 6.03 2.22
CA PHE A 62 0.61 5.66 3.63
C PHE A 62 1.33 4.33 3.92
N THR A 63 1.16 3.31 3.08
CA THR A 63 1.88 2.03 3.22
C THR A 63 3.39 2.22 3.15
N PHE A 64 3.89 3.10 2.29
CA PHE A 64 5.32 3.44 2.23
C PHE A 64 5.85 4.14 3.48
N GLN A 65 5.01 4.54 4.44
CA GLN A 65 5.46 5.03 5.75
C GLN A 65 5.73 3.88 6.75
N THR A 66 5.28 2.65 6.48
CA THR A 66 5.46 1.49 7.34
C THR A 66 6.92 1.26 7.77
N PRO A 67 7.94 1.37 6.88
CA PRO A 67 9.34 1.21 7.29
C PRO A 67 9.77 2.22 8.36
N LEU A 68 9.31 3.47 8.25
CA LEU A 68 9.60 4.51 9.25
C LEU A 68 8.90 4.24 10.57
N VAL A 69 7.65 3.75 10.52
CA VAL A 69 6.90 3.35 11.73
C VAL A 69 7.63 2.21 12.43
N VAL A 70 8.08 1.18 11.71
CA VAL A 70 8.83 0.06 12.30
C VAL A 70 10.15 0.53 12.91
N LEU A 71 10.90 1.41 12.22
CA LEU A 71 12.12 2.00 12.77
C LEU A 71 11.86 2.81 14.04
N ALA A 72 10.77 3.57 14.09
CA ALA A 72 10.36 4.31 15.28
C ALA A 72 9.99 3.38 16.44
N LEU A 73 9.24 2.30 16.18
CA LEU A 73 8.88 1.29 17.20
C LEU A 73 10.12 0.59 17.78
N ILE A 74 11.13 0.31 16.95
CA ILE A 74 12.42 -0.24 17.39
C ILE A 74 13.19 0.79 18.23
N GLY A 75 13.22 2.05 17.79
CA GLY A 75 13.89 3.14 18.52
C GLY A 75 13.27 3.43 19.88
N LEU A 76 11.96 3.26 20.02
CA LEU A 76 11.22 3.40 21.28
C LEU A 76 11.31 2.17 22.20
N GLY A 77 11.93 1.07 21.73
CA GLY A 77 12.02 -0.18 22.50
C GLY A 77 10.71 -0.97 22.62
N ILE A 78 9.65 -0.57 21.90
CA ILE A 78 8.36 -1.27 21.87
C ILE A 78 8.51 -2.63 21.18
N VAL A 79 9.33 -2.68 20.13
CA VAL A 79 9.57 -3.89 19.33
C VAL A 79 11.07 -4.14 19.18
N SER A 80 11.53 -5.34 19.51
CA SER A 80 12.91 -5.75 19.24
C SER A 80 13.07 -6.38 17.87
N ARG A 81 14.27 -6.21 17.27
CA ARG A 81 14.65 -6.90 16.02
C ARG A 81 14.56 -8.42 16.14
N ALA A 82 14.86 -8.96 17.32
CA ALA A 82 14.76 -10.39 17.62
C ALA A 82 13.30 -10.88 17.60
N GLN A 83 12.36 -10.10 18.16
CA GLN A 83 10.93 -10.41 18.14
C GLN A 83 10.34 -10.40 16.73
N LEU A 84 10.72 -9.41 15.88
CA LEU A 84 10.28 -9.37 14.49
C LEU A 84 10.75 -10.61 13.71
N ARG A 85 11.97 -11.07 14.00
CA ARG A 85 12.54 -12.25 13.34
C ARG A 85 11.98 -13.57 13.86
N SER A 86 11.72 -13.69 15.17
CA SER A 86 11.15 -14.92 15.74
C SER A 86 9.67 -15.07 15.36
N GLN A 87 8.93 -13.98 15.27
CA GLN A 87 7.50 -13.95 14.93
C GLN A 87 7.24 -13.58 13.47
N TRP A 88 8.18 -13.86 12.57
CA TRP A 88 8.07 -13.49 11.15
C TRP A 88 6.73 -13.90 10.53
N ARG A 89 6.22 -15.11 10.83
CA ARG A 89 4.93 -15.60 10.34
C ARG A 89 3.77 -14.69 10.75
N THR A 90 3.72 -14.29 12.02
CA THR A 90 2.69 -13.40 12.56
C THR A 90 2.79 -12.02 11.91
N VAL A 91 4.01 -11.51 11.72
CA VAL A 91 4.25 -10.20 11.07
C VAL A 91 3.73 -10.22 9.63
N TYR A 92 4.12 -11.21 8.82
CA TYR A 92 3.63 -11.32 7.45
C TYR A 92 2.11 -11.48 7.39
N MET A 93 1.52 -12.31 8.26
CA MET A 93 0.08 -12.51 8.28
C MET A 93 -0.67 -11.21 8.60
N THR A 94 -0.21 -10.44 9.59
CA THR A 94 -0.79 -9.14 9.92
C THR A 94 -0.67 -8.15 8.77
N ILE A 95 0.50 -8.07 8.11
CA ILE A 95 0.71 -7.19 6.96
C ILE A 95 -0.23 -7.59 5.81
N THR A 96 -0.36 -8.88 5.50
CA THR A 96 -1.26 -9.36 4.45
C THR A 96 -2.72 -9.07 4.76
N VAL A 97 -3.17 -9.27 6.01
CA VAL A 97 -4.55 -8.95 6.41
C VAL A 97 -4.82 -7.44 6.31
N LEU A 98 -3.89 -6.60 6.78
CA LEU A 98 -4.02 -5.15 6.64
C LEU A 98 -4.05 -4.73 5.17
N ALA A 99 -3.17 -5.29 4.34
CA ALA A 99 -3.16 -5.04 2.91
C ALA A 99 -4.50 -5.44 2.27
N ALA A 100 -5.08 -6.59 2.64
CA ALA A 100 -6.37 -7.04 2.11
C ALA A 100 -7.51 -6.07 2.45
N VAL A 101 -7.53 -5.52 3.68
CA VAL A 101 -8.58 -4.59 4.13
C VAL A 101 -8.46 -3.23 3.45
N ILE A 102 -7.24 -2.76 3.22
CA ILE A 102 -6.99 -1.41 2.68
C ILE A 102 -7.09 -1.39 1.15
N THR A 103 -6.86 -2.51 0.47
CA THR A 103 -6.84 -2.63 -1.00
C THR A 103 -8.26 -2.63 -1.57
N PRO A 104 -8.73 -1.53 -2.21
CA PRO A 104 -10.15 -1.35 -2.55
C PRO A 104 -10.62 -2.22 -3.72
N ASP A 105 -9.70 -2.73 -4.56
CA ASP A 105 -9.99 -3.61 -5.69
C ASP A 105 -9.95 -5.11 -5.33
N TRP A 106 -9.53 -5.45 -4.11
CA TRP A 106 -9.43 -6.81 -3.58
C TRP A 106 -8.68 -7.78 -4.52
N SER A 107 -7.76 -7.26 -5.35
CA SER A 107 -6.95 -8.08 -6.24
C SER A 107 -5.83 -8.76 -5.45
N PRO A 108 -5.61 -10.08 -5.63
CA PRO A 108 -4.48 -10.76 -4.99
C PRO A 108 -3.13 -10.13 -5.39
N ILE A 109 -3.01 -9.61 -6.62
CA ILE A 109 -1.73 -9.09 -7.11
C ILE A 109 -1.43 -7.73 -6.50
N THR A 110 -2.39 -6.80 -6.49
CA THR A 110 -2.18 -5.46 -5.90
C THR A 110 -2.04 -5.55 -4.39
N MET A 111 -2.79 -6.44 -3.73
CA MET A 111 -2.65 -6.73 -2.31
C MET A 111 -1.23 -7.20 -1.96
N LEU A 112 -0.64 -8.10 -2.75
CA LEU A 112 0.73 -8.57 -2.53
C LEU A 112 1.76 -7.45 -2.79
N LEU A 113 1.53 -6.59 -3.77
CA LEU A 113 2.38 -5.43 -4.02
C LEU A 113 2.32 -4.44 -2.86
N VAL A 114 1.15 -4.21 -2.27
CA VAL A 114 0.98 -3.37 -1.06
C VAL A 114 1.62 -4.04 0.15
N ALA A 115 1.50 -5.36 0.31
CA ALA A 115 2.11 -6.08 1.43
C ALA A 115 3.65 -6.14 1.33
N ALA A 116 4.21 -6.03 0.13
CA ALA A 116 5.65 -6.03 -0.12
C ALA A 116 6.29 -4.64 -0.07
N ALA A 117 5.48 -3.58 -0.10
CA ALA A 117 5.91 -2.18 0.00
C ALA A 117 6.24 -1.78 1.44
#